data_AF-A0A438HI05-F1
#
_entry.id   AF-A0A438HI05-F1
#
_cell.length_a   1.000
_cell.length_b   1.000
_cell.length_c   1.000
_cell.angle_alpha   90.00
_cell.angle_beta   90.00
_cell.angle_gamma   90.00
#
_symmetry.space_group_name_H-M   'P 1'
#
loop_
_entity.id
_entity.type
_entity.pdbx_description
1 polymer ?
#
loop_
_entity_poly.entity_id
_entity_poly.type
_entity_poly.pdbx_seq_one_letter_code
_entity_poly.pdbx_strand_id
1 'polypeptide(L)'
;MRCEIDARELRRRTVKRFLEDLGSLSSVERESANDAIKHMYSPDLRSGWGIHVIQEVKLLARKEDREGLMLPLANCLILECRGNFLAFFIDLVGFWETKGSVREMAAESIYKERCIAVDDGSSWAKYMSISGSPDDEYDIISLQYTEEGLLTVDENREGHAAAFGDDIAIECLATEFKREIFVVQAHGSDAMVDEENCVFFLPHRPRGRICEPPFFLFMKGTGWSGAGADHYEPLIAHPSSAVSQEKVAWVL
;
A
#
# COMPACT_ATOMS: atom_id res chain seq x y z
N MET A 1 -11.67 32.51 2.92
CA MET A 1 -10.42 32.03 2.29
C MET A 1 -10.33 30.54 2.57
N ARG A 2 -10.70 29.67 1.62
CA ARG A 2 -10.49 28.22 1.78
C ARG A 2 -8.99 28.01 1.59
N CYS A 3 -8.28 27.56 2.61
CA CYS A 3 -6.93 27.04 2.42
C CYS A 3 -7.08 25.83 1.50
N GLU A 4 -6.45 25.86 0.33
CA GLU A 4 -6.34 24.66 -0.49
C GLU A 4 -5.66 23.58 0.36
N ILE A 5 -6.35 22.46 0.52
CA ILE A 5 -5.80 21.29 1.20
C ILE A 5 -5.01 20.56 0.12
N ASP A 6 -3.69 20.56 0.23
CA ASP A 6 -2.83 19.78 -0.66
C ASP A 6 -2.79 18.30 -0.23
N ALA A 7 -2.16 17.46 -1.05
CA ALA A 7 -2.04 16.03 -0.78
C ALA A 7 -1.29 15.73 0.54
N ARG A 8 -0.31 16.58 0.90
CA ARG A 8 0.48 16.41 2.12
C ARG A 8 -0.36 16.68 3.37
N GLU A 9 -1.13 17.75 3.36
CA GLU A 9 -2.06 18.09 4.42
C GLU A 9 -3.18 17.05 4.53
N LEU A 10 -3.68 16.52 3.42
CA LEU A 10 -4.66 15.44 3.41
C LEU A 10 -4.10 14.21 4.14
N ARG A 11 -2.89 13.74 3.79
CA ARG A 11 -2.21 12.63 4.47
C ARG A 11 -2.00 12.89 5.95
N ARG A 12 -1.54 14.10 6.31
CA ARG A 12 -1.33 14.48 7.71
C ARG A 12 -2.63 14.39 8.53
N ARG A 13 -3.76 14.80 7.95
CA ARG A 13 -5.08 14.67 8.59
C ARG A 13 -5.52 13.22 8.71
N THR A 14 -5.31 12.41 7.66
CA THR A 14 -5.56 10.97 7.70
C THR A 14 -4.82 10.31 8.86
N VAL A 15 -3.50 10.52 8.95
CA VAL A 15 -2.66 9.95 10.00
C VAL A 15 -3.09 10.43 11.38
N LYS A 16 -3.37 11.73 11.54
CA LYS A 16 -3.84 12.28 12.81
C LYS A 16 -5.17 11.65 13.24
N ARG A 17 -6.13 11.54 12.32
CA ARG A 17 -7.43 10.93 12.59
C ARG A 17 -7.29 9.46 12.95
N PHE A 18 -6.49 8.71 12.20
CA PHE A 18 -6.20 7.31 12.46
C PHE A 18 -5.64 7.10 13.87
N LEU A 19 -4.64 7.90 14.28
CA LEU A 19 -4.04 7.78 15.61
C LEU A 19 -5.01 8.15 16.75
N GLU A 20 -5.86 9.15 16.54
CA GLU A 20 -6.94 9.48 17.48
C GLU A 20 -7.91 8.30 17.64
N ASP A 21 -8.33 7.70 16.52
CA ASP A 21 -9.24 6.55 16.51
C ASP A 21 -8.59 5.33 17.16
N LEU A 22 -7.35 4.99 16.80
CA LEU A 22 -6.56 3.89 17.38
C LEU A 22 -6.35 4.06 18.89
N GLY A 23 -6.15 5.30 19.35
CA GLY A 23 -6.02 5.63 20.77
C GLY A 23 -7.33 5.44 21.55
N SER A 24 -8.48 5.54 20.88
CA SER A 24 -9.80 5.35 21.48
C SER A 24 -10.28 3.89 21.54
N LEU A 25 -9.66 2.99 20.76
CA LEU A 25 -10.03 1.58 20.69
C LEU A 25 -9.72 0.83 22.01
N SER A 26 -10.56 -0.17 22.32
CA SER A 26 -10.23 -1.18 23.32
C SER A 26 -9.01 -2.02 22.90
N SER A 27 -8.46 -2.82 23.80
CA SER A 27 -7.32 -3.70 23.47
C SER A 27 -7.66 -4.69 22.36
N VAL A 28 -8.86 -5.27 22.38
CA VAL A 28 -9.32 -6.27 21.40
C VAL A 28 -9.53 -5.62 20.03
N GLU A 29 -10.16 -4.45 19.97
CA GLU A 29 -10.35 -3.73 18.71
C GLU A 29 -9.02 -3.26 18.11
N ARG A 30 -8.07 -2.84 18.96
CA ARG A 30 -6.72 -2.46 18.52
C ARG A 30 -5.96 -3.65 17.95
N GLU A 31 -6.05 -4.82 18.57
CA GLU A 31 -5.45 -6.05 18.06
C GLU A 31 -6.06 -6.43 16.71
N SER A 32 -7.39 -6.39 16.59
CA SER A 32 -8.07 -6.62 15.31
C SER A 32 -7.67 -5.63 14.22
N ALA A 33 -7.45 -4.36 14.55
CA ALA A 33 -6.97 -3.35 13.61
C ALA A 33 -5.52 -3.62 13.17
N ASN A 34 -4.66 -4.01 14.11
CA ASN A 34 -3.28 -4.40 13.81
C ASN A 34 -3.24 -5.65 12.91
N ASP A 35 -4.07 -6.65 13.17
CA ASP A 35 -4.17 -7.85 12.33
C ASP A 35 -4.62 -7.51 10.91
N ALA A 36 -5.60 -6.62 10.74
CA ALA A 36 -6.03 -6.16 9.43
C ALA A 36 -4.88 -5.46 8.66
N ILE A 37 -4.15 -4.56 9.33
CA ILE A 37 -2.97 -3.89 8.75
C ILE A 37 -1.91 -4.92 8.35
N LYS A 38 -1.60 -5.85 9.24
CA LYS A 38 -0.62 -6.90 8.97
C LYS A 38 -1.01 -7.74 7.76
N HIS A 39 -2.26 -8.17 7.64
CA HIS A 39 -2.72 -8.94 6.50
C HIS A 39 -2.61 -8.18 5.17
N MET A 40 -2.75 -6.85 5.20
CA MET A 40 -2.67 -6.02 4.00
C MET A 40 -1.24 -5.65 3.60
N TYR A 41 -0.38 -5.36 4.57
CA TYR A 41 0.92 -4.74 4.33
C TYR A 41 2.11 -5.63 4.64
N SER A 42 1.92 -6.67 5.45
CA SER A 42 2.96 -7.64 5.82
C SER A 42 2.34 -9.05 5.99
N PRO A 43 1.70 -9.59 4.95
CA PRO A 43 0.99 -10.86 5.01
C PRO A 43 1.91 -12.04 5.37
N ASP A 44 1.32 -13.11 5.89
CA ASP A 44 2.04 -14.37 6.09
C ASP A 44 2.25 -15.09 4.76
N LEU A 45 3.48 -15.04 4.24
CA LEU A 45 3.88 -15.67 2.97
C LEU A 45 3.76 -17.21 2.96
N ARG A 46 3.52 -17.86 4.12
CA ARG A 46 3.30 -19.31 4.20
C ARG A 46 1.85 -19.70 3.91
N SER A 47 0.94 -18.73 3.88
CA SER A 47 -0.49 -18.95 3.69
C SER A 47 -1.10 -17.84 2.82
N GLY A 48 -2.35 -18.00 2.36
CA GLY A 48 -3.07 -16.89 1.73
C GLY A 48 -2.74 -16.57 0.26
N TRP A 49 -2.15 -17.48 -0.50
CA TRP A 49 -1.86 -17.28 -1.94
C TRP A 49 -3.11 -17.21 -2.86
N GLY A 50 -4.31 -17.44 -2.31
CA GLY A 50 -5.61 -17.01 -2.86
C GLY A 50 -5.76 -17.04 -4.39
N ILE A 51 -6.32 -15.97 -4.95
CA ILE A 51 -6.49 -15.75 -6.40
C ILE A 51 -5.26 -15.00 -6.99
N HIS A 52 -4.48 -14.34 -6.14
CA HIS A 52 -3.36 -13.49 -6.54
C HIS A 52 -2.02 -14.22 -6.40
N VAL A 53 -1.31 -14.36 -7.51
CA VAL A 53 -0.01 -15.04 -7.59
C VAL A 53 1.16 -14.20 -7.04
N ILE A 54 0.93 -12.93 -6.69
CA ILE A 54 1.93 -12.03 -6.10
C ILE A 54 1.41 -11.48 -4.78
N GLN A 55 2.21 -11.59 -3.73
CA GLN A 55 2.01 -10.93 -2.45
C GLN A 55 3.10 -9.90 -2.20
N GLU A 56 2.80 -8.86 -1.43
CA GLU A 56 3.72 -7.76 -1.16
C GLU A 56 3.90 -7.52 0.34
N VAL A 57 5.16 -7.33 0.75
CA VAL A 57 5.52 -6.93 2.12
C VAL A 57 6.11 -5.52 2.06
N LYS A 58 5.46 -4.57 2.74
CA LYS A 58 5.91 -3.18 2.86
C LYS A 58 6.80 -3.01 4.09
N LEU A 59 7.96 -2.40 3.85
CA LEU A 59 8.95 -2.08 4.87
C LEU A 59 9.31 -0.59 4.79
N LEU A 60 9.68 -0.01 5.92
CA LEU A 60 10.11 1.38 6.03
C LEU A 60 11.62 1.42 6.32
N ALA A 61 12.38 1.97 5.37
CA ALA A 61 13.81 2.20 5.53
C ALA A 61 14.03 3.65 5.95
N ARG A 62 14.65 3.88 7.12
CA ARG A 62 14.97 5.24 7.57
C ARG A 62 16.04 5.82 6.67
N LYS A 63 15.84 7.04 6.16
CA LYS A 63 16.76 7.65 5.19
C LYS A 63 18.19 7.79 5.73
N GLU A 64 18.32 8.10 7.02
CA GLU A 64 19.59 8.21 7.73
C GLU A 64 20.41 6.89 7.74
N ASP A 65 19.73 5.74 7.67
CA ASP A 65 20.36 4.42 7.77
C ASP A 65 20.69 3.81 6.38
N ARG A 66 20.36 4.51 5.28
CA ARG A 66 20.46 3.98 3.92
C ARG A 66 21.88 3.61 3.51
N GLU A 67 22.89 4.39 3.91
CA GLU A 67 24.29 4.05 3.64
C GLU A 67 24.68 2.70 4.24
N GLY A 68 24.16 2.39 5.44
CA GLY A 68 24.37 1.12 6.13
C GLY A 68 23.63 -0.07 5.49
N LEU A 69 22.60 0.18 4.68
CA LEU A 69 21.89 -0.83 3.89
C LEU A 69 22.61 -1.10 2.55
N MET A 70 23.19 -0.07 1.93
CA MET A 70 23.82 -0.18 0.61
C MET A 70 25.15 -0.94 0.64
N LEU A 71 25.95 -0.79 1.69
CA LEU A 71 27.26 -1.43 1.78
C LEU A 71 27.18 -2.98 1.78
N PRO A 72 26.31 -3.62 2.59
CA PRO A 72 26.11 -5.08 2.52
C PRO A 72 25.58 -5.56 1.16
N LEU A 73 24.61 -4.84 0.57
CA LEU A 73 24.06 -5.16 -0.76
C LEU A 73 25.13 -5.09 -1.87
N ALA A 74 25.94 -4.02 -1.86
CA ALA A 74 27.04 -3.84 -2.80
C ALA A 74 28.12 -4.92 -2.63
N ASN A 75 28.40 -5.35 -1.40
CA ASN A 75 29.36 -6.44 -1.15
C ASN A 75 28.87 -7.79 -1.69
N CYS A 76 27.56 -8.07 -1.62
CA CYS A 76 26.96 -9.25 -2.26
C CYS A 76 27.13 -9.21 -3.79
N LEU A 77 26.89 -8.06 -4.42
CA LEU A 77 27.12 -7.84 -5.87
C LEU A 77 28.60 -8.02 -6.27
N ILE A 78 29.54 -7.57 -5.42
CA ILE A 78 30.97 -7.75 -5.67
C ILE A 78 31.35 -9.24 -5.60
N LEU A 79 30.76 -10.01 -4.69
CA LEU A 79 30.96 -11.46 -4.62
C LEU A 79 30.37 -12.18 -5.84
N GLU A 80 29.23 -11.75 -6.38
CA GLU A 80 28.70 -12.23 -7.67
C GLU A 80 29.70 -11.96 -8.83
N CYS A 81 30.25 -10.74 -8.90
CA CYS A 81 31.24 -10.37 -9.94
C CYS A 81 32.59 -11.07 -9.77
N ARG A 82 32.95 -11.48 -8.54
CA ARG A 82 34.19 -12.22 -8.21
C ARG A 82 34.00 -13.73 -8.16
N GLY A 83 32.78 -14.22 -8.41
CA GLY A 83 32.38 -15.62 -8.45
C GLY A 83 32.95 -16.43 -9.61
N ASN A 84 34.21 -16.17 -9.99
CA ASN A 84 35.01 -17.03 -10.83
C ASN A 84 36.36 -17.40 -10.19
N PHE A 85 36.47 -17.42 -8.85
CA PHE A 85 37.58 -18.11 -8.16
C PHE A 85 37.30 -18.46 -6.68
N LEU A 86 36.68 -19.62 -6.45
CA LEU A 86 37.19 -20.67 -5.53
C LEU A 86 37.19 -20.52 -3.97
N ALA A 87 36.28 -19.82 -3.27
CA ALA A 87 36.40 -19.80 -1.78
C ALA A 87 35.13 -19.83 -0.91
N PHE A 88 33.97 -20.25 -1.43
CA PHE A 88 32.77 -20.44 -0.57
C PHE A 88 31.94 -21.65 -1.01
N PHE A 89 32.63 -22.75 -1.36
CA PHE A 89 32.10 -23.80 -2.23
C PHE A 89 31.72 -25.13 -1.56
N ILE A 90 31.66 -25.25 -0.22
CA ILE A 90 31.47 -26.61 0.38
C ILE A 90 30.18 -26.82 1.18
N ASP A 91 29.60 -25.83 1.87
CA ASP A 91 28.30 -26.04 2.56
C ASP A 91 27.08 -25.52 1.78
N LEU A 92 27.34 -24.92 0.63
CA LEU A 92 26.37 -24.13 -0.11
C LEU A 92 25.82 -24.86 -1.34
N VAL A 93 26.56 -25.79 -1.93
CA VAL A 93 26.18 -26.41 -3.21
C VAL A 93 24.94 -27.33 -3.11
N GLY A 94 24.49 -27.69 -1.89
CA GLY A 94 23.27 -28.48 -1.68
C GLY A 94 21.96 -27.68 -1.58
N PHE A 95 22.01 -26.36 -1.43
CA PHE A 95 20.82 -25.52 -1.14
C PHE A 95 20.46 -24.52 -2.26
N TRP A 96 21.29 -24.45 -3.32
CA TRP A 96 21.39 -23.29 -4.22
C TRP A 96 20.81 -23.53 -5.62
N GLU A 97 20.22 -24.70 -5.85
CA GLU A 97 19.58 -25.04 -7.12
C GLU A 97 18.08 -24.68 -7.18
N THR A 98 17.51 -24.06 -6.13
CA THR A 98 16.04 -23.91 -6.05
C THR A 98 15.45 -22.56 -5.58
N LYS A 99 16.23 -21.51 -5.26
CA LYS A 99 15.63 -20.25 -4.78
C LYS A 99 16.42 -18.99 -5.15
N GLY A 100 15.80 -18.12 -5.96
CA GLY A 100 16.17 -16.71 -6.20
C GLY A 100 17.61 -16.45 -6.69
N SER A 101 17.91 -15.25 -7.18
CA SER A 101 19.31 -14.85 -7.33
C SER A 101 19.90 -14.47 -5.96
N VAL A 102 21.22 -14.56 -5.82
CA VAL A 102 21.94 -14.37 -4.54
C VAL A 102 21.69 -12.98 -3.96
N ARG A 103 21.58 -11.99 -4.85
CA ARG A 103 21.21 -10.61 -4.55
C ARG A 103 19.84 -10.49 -3.86
N GLU A 104 18.81 -11.14 -4.36
CA GLU A 104 17.44 -11.05 -3.84
C GLU A 104 17.36 -11.63 -2.43
N MET A 105 18.01 -12.78 -2.18
CA MET A 105 18.05 -13.38 -0.83
C MET A 105 18.80 -12.50 0.19
N ALA A 106 19.91 -11.89 -0.23
CA ALA A 106 20.65 -10.94 0.60
C ALA A 106 19.81 -9.69 0.89
N ALA A 107 19.16 -9.14 -0.14
CA ALA A 107 18.29 -7.98 -0.02
C ALA A 107 17.10 -8.23 0.90
N GLU A 108 16.40 -9.35 0.70
CA GLU A 108 15.33 -9.79 1.58
C GLU A 108 15.79 -9.83 3.05
N SER A 109 16.92 -10.47 3.32
CA SER A 109 17.45 -10.63 4.68
C SER A 109 17.80 -9.28 5.32
N ILE A 110 18.53 -8.43 4.58
CA ILE A 110 18.97 -7.11 5.05
C ILE A 110 17.76 -6.21 5.31
N TYR A 111 16.79 -6.17 4.38
CA TYR A 111 15.62 -5.32 4.55
C TYR A 111 14.73 -5.81 5.67
N LYS A 112 14.47 -7.11 5.82
CA LYS A 112 13.69 -7.65 6.94
C LYS A 112 14.36 -7.44 8.29
N GLU A 113 15.69 -7.47 8.36
CA GLU A 113 16.43 -7.26 9.61
C GLU A 113 16.47 -5.78 10.03
N ARG A 114 16.61 -4.87 9.06
CA ARG A 114 16.99 -3.48 9.33
C ARG A 114 15.90 -2.46 9.07
N CYS A 115 14.83 -2.82 8.36
CA CYS A 115 13.70 -1.95 8.12
C CYS A 115 12.55 -2.27 9.09
N ILE A 116 11.61 -1.33 9.19
CA ILE A 116 10.42 -1.50 10.03
C ILE A 116 9.32 -2.11 9.15
N ALA A 117 8.79 -3.27 9.51
CA ALA A 117 7.62 -3.82 8.83
C ALA A 117 6.38 -2.96 9.09
N VAL A 118 5.52 -2.84 8.07
CA VAL A 118 4.20 -2.22 8.23
C VAL A 118 3.23 -3.32 8.67
N ASP A 119 3.14 -3.57 9.97
CA ASP A 119 2.40 -4.70 10.55
C ASP A 119 1.53 -4.33 11.76
N ASP A 120 1.43 -3.04 12.09
CA ASP A 120 0.58 -2.53 13.15
C ASP A 120 0.14 -1.07 12.88
N GLY A 121 -0.75 -0.53 13.72
CA GLY A 121 -1.20 0.86 13.59
C GLY A 121 -0.07 1.91 13.68
N SER A 122 0.98 1.65 14.46
CA SER A 122 2.07 2.61 14.63
C SER A 122 2.94 2.72 13.37
N SER A 123 3.29 1.57 12.80
CA SER A 123 4.04 1.45 11.56
C SER A 123 3.22 1.90 10.35
N TRP A 124 1.91 1.61 10.31
CA TRP A 124 1.01 2.14 9.29
C TRP A 124 0.92 3.66 9.32
N ALA A 125 0.86 4.27 10.50
CA ALA A 125 0.86 5.74 10.62
C ALA A 125 2.16 6.36 10.07
N LYS A 126 3.31 5.71 10.28
CA LYS A 126 4.59 6.12 9.68
C LYS A 126 4.57 5.97 8.16
N TYR A 127 4.11 4.81 7.67
CA TYR A 127 3.94 4.54 6.25
C TYR A 127 3.08 5.63 5.58
N MET A 128 1.87 5.87 6.10
CA MET A 128 0.91 6.82 5.55
C MET A 128 1.36 8.29 5.62
N SER A 129 2.38 8.58 6.45
CA SER A 129 3.02 9.90 6.52
C SER A 129 3.98 10.17 5.35
N ILE A 130 4.38 9.14 4.61
CA ILE A 130 5.31 9.26 3.47
C ILE A 130 4.56 9.86 2.27
N SER A 131 5.02 11.03 1.85
CA SER A 131 4.39 11.87 0.84
C SER A 131 5.08 11.83 -0.53
N GLY A 132 6.22 11.15 -0.64
CA GLY A 132 7.12 11.26 -1.79
C GLY A 132 8.01 12.50 -1.73
N SER A 133 8.12 13.12 -0.55
CA SER A 133 8.95 14.31 -0.34
C SER A 133 10.39 13.92 -0.02
N PRO A 134 11.40 14.72 -0.45
CA PRO A 134 12.75 14.57 0.05
C PRO A 134 12.83 14.70 1.58
N ASP A 135 11.89 15.43 2.21
CA ASP A 135 11.81 15.62 3.66
C ASP A 135 11.20 14.44 4.42
N ASP A 136 10.67 13.42 3.74
CA ASP A 136 10.09 12.25 4.43
C ASP A 136 11.18 11.52 5.23
N GLU A 137 10.87 11.06 6.44
CA GLU A 137 11.86 10.37 7.30
C GLU A 137 12.24 8.97 6.78
N TYR A 138 11.31 8.32 6.08
CA TYR A 138 11.44 6.94 5.61
C TYR A 138 11.23 6.85 4.10
N ASP A 139 11.99 5.96 3.46
CA ASP A 139 11.70 5.43 2.12
C ASP A 139 10.84 4.16 2.27
N ILE A 140 9.94 3.93 1.30
CA ILE A 140 9.15 2.68 1.21
C ILE A 140 9.98 1.64 0.45
N ILE A 141 10.13 0.46 1.04
CA ILE A 141 10.70 -0.72 0.37
C ILE A 141 9.58 -1.74 0.24
N SER A 142 9.35 -2.23 -0.96
CA SER A 142 8.34 -3.25 -1.21
C SER A 142 8.98 -4.54 -1.71
N LEU A 143 8.81 -5.61 -0.93
CA LEU A 143 9.26 -6.95 -1.29
C LEU A 143 8.09 -7.69 -1.94
N GLN A 144 8.20 -8.03 -3.21
CA GLN A 144 7.18 -8.76 -3.95
C GLN A 144 7.54 -10.24 -4.02
N TYR A 145 6.60 -11.10 -3.67
CA TYR A 145 6.78 -12.54 -3.57
C TYR A 145 5.84 -13.27 -4.50
N THR A 146 6.31 -14.40 -5.03
CA THR A 146 5.47 -15.49 -5.53
C THR A 146 5.57 -16.68 -4.56
N GLU A 147 4.76 -17.73 -4.75
CA GLU A 147 4.87 -18.96 -3.94
C GLU A 147 6.29 -19.54 -3.95
N GLU A 148 7.06 -19.29 -5.00
CA GLU A 148 8.43 -19.77 -5.19
C GLU A 148 9.47 -18.97 -4.39
N GLY A 149 9.13 -17.76 -3.93
CA GLY A 149 10.02 -16.88 -3.17
C GLY A 149 9.99 -15.42 -3.62
N LEU A 150 10.98 -14.65 -3.17
CA LEU A 150 11.10 -13.23 -3.53
C LEU A 150 11.27 -13.08 -5.05
N LEU A 151 10.33 -12.39 -5.68
CA LEU A 151 10.30 -12.09 -7.10
C LEU A 151 11.12 -10.84 -7.42
N THR A 152 10.88 -9.75 -6.68
CA THR A 152 11.57 -8.47 -6.91
C THR A 152 11.51 -7.59 -5.67
N VAL A 153 12.39 -6.60 -5.64
CA VAL A 153 12.42 -5.54 -4.62
C VAL A 153 12.21 -4.20 -5.31
N ASP A 154 11.15 -3.50 -4.93
CA ASP A 154 10.91 -2.12 -5.31
C ASP A 154 11.41 -1.18 -4.20
N GLU A 155 12.23 -0.21 -4.55
CA GLU A 155 12.75 0.79 -3.62
C GLU A 155 12.27 2.17 -4.04
N ASN A 156 11.46 2.78 -3.19
CA ASN A 156 10.98 4.14 -3.38
C ASN A 156 12.04 5.19 -3.03
N ARG A 157 13.15 5.18 -3.77
CA ARG A 157 14.23 6.16 -3.61
C ARG A 157 13.80 7.49 -4.20
N GLU A 158 14.27 8.56 -3.58
CA GLU A 158 14.12 9.93 -4.08
C GLU A 158 12.66 10.44 -4.13
N GLY A 159 11.73 9.72 -3.50
CA GLY A 159 10.32 10.15 -3.41
C GLY A 159 9.52 9.98 -4.69
N HIS A 160 9.89 9.01 -5.54
CA HIS A 160 9.17 8.74 -6.79
C HIS A 160 7.73 8.24 -6.57
N ALA A 161 7.44 7.72 -5.38
CA ALA A 161 6.11 7.31 -4.93
C ALA A 161 5.78 7.86 -3.53
N ALA A 162 4.50 7.92 -3.22
CA ALA A 162 3.99 8.20 -1.87
C ALA A 162 3.30 6.93 -1.35
N ALA A 163 3.05 6.85 -0.04
CA ALA A 163 2.18 5.80 0.48
C ALA A 163 0.81 5.87 -0.20
N PHE A 164 0.30 4.74 -0.67
CA PHE A 164 -1.07 4.68 -1.18
C PHE A 164 -2.07 4.71 -0.02
N GLY A 165 -3.25 5.25 -0.29
CA GLY A 165 -4.38 5.18 0.64
C GLY A 165 -5.28 4.02 0.26
N ASP A 166 -5.74 3.30 1.26
CA ASP A 166 -6.68 2.19 1.18
C ASP A 166 -8.00 2.56 1.89
N ASP A 167 -8.87 1.58 2.14
CA ASP A 167 -10.10 1.77 2.89
C ASP A 167 -9.84 2.34 4.30
N ILE A 168 -8.75 1.99 4.98
CA ILE A 168 -8.38 2.55 6.29
C ILE A 168 -8.18 4.07 6.16
N ALA A 169 -7.44 4.51 5.14
CA ALA A 169 -7.24 5.93 4.86
C ALA A 169 -8.55 6.64 4.50
N ILE A 170 -9.42 6.01 3.71
CA ILE A 170 -10.70 6.58 3.28
C ILE A 170 -11.68 6.69 4.45
N GLU A 171 -11.74 5.70 5.35
CA GLU A 171 -12.54 5.76 6.58
C GLU A 171 -12.10 6.91 7.50
N CYS A 172 -10.79 7.10 7.63
CA CYS A 172 -10.23 8.23 8.38
C CYS A 172 -10.66 9.56 7.75
N LEU A 173 -10.58 9.69 6.42
CA LEU A 173 -11.01 10.90 5.71
C LEU A 173 -12.52 11.14 5.81
N ALA A 174 -13.33 10.10 5.71
CA ALA A 174 -14.78 10.17 5.90
C ALA A 174 -15.09 10.78 7.27
N THR A 175 -14.45 10.25 8.32
CA THR A 175 -14.59 10.72 9.70
C THR A 175 -14.09 12.16 9.87
N GLU A 176 -12.91 12.49 9.35
CA GLU A 176 -12.32 13.83 9.44
C GLU A 176 -13.22 14.90 8.80
N PHE A 177 -13.79 14.61 7.63
CA PHE A 177 -14.67 15.52 6.91
C PHE A 177 -16.16 15.37 7.26
N LYS A 178 -16.49 14.45 8.18
CA LYS A 178 -17.87 14.17 8.66
C LYS A 178 -18.85 13.96 7.50
N ARG A 179 -18.39 13.20 6.50
CA ARG A 179 -19.12 12.95 5.27
C ARG A 179 -18.94 11.52 4.83
N GLU A 180 -19.96 10.96 4.20
CA GLU A 180 -19.84 9.65 3.58
C GLU A 180 -18.97 9.77 2.33
N ILE A 181 -18.06 8.81 2.15
CA ILE A 181 -17.24 8.67 0.94
C ILE A 181 -17.65 7.37 0.26
N PHE A 182 -18.05 7.42 -1.00
CA PHE A 182 -18.39 6.26 -1.80
C PHE A 182 -17.27 6.04 -2.80
N VAL A 183 -16.62 4.89 -2.72
CA VAL A 183 -15.70 4.44 -3.77
C VAL A 183 -16.52 3.68 -4.81
N VAL A 184 -16.42 4.12 -6.05
CA VAL A 184 -17.09 3.54 -7.21
C VAL A 184 -16.03 2.81 -8.00
N GLN A 185 -16.16 1.49 -8.08
CA GLN A 185 -15.28 0.63 -8.85
C GLN A 185 -16.07 0.10 -10.05
N ALA A 186 -15.56 0.35 -11.25
CA ALA A 186 -16.08 -0.26 -12.47
C ALA A 186 -15.03 -1.22 -13.01
N HIS A 187 -15.37 -2.50 -13.12
CA HIS A 187 -14.50 -3.47 -13.77
C HIS A 187 -14.78 -3.47 -15.27
N GLY A 188 -13.76 -3.14 -16.08
CA GLY A 188 -13.77 -3.29 -17.52
C GLY A 188 -12.59 -4.15 -17.95
N SER A 189 -12.86 -5.19 -18.73
CA SER A 189 -11.94 -6.18 -19.34
C SER A 189 -10.97 -6.99 -18.44
N ASP A 190 -10.51 -6.46 -17.30
CA ASP A 190 -9.41 -7.06 -16.52
C ASP A 190 -9.88 -8.05 -15.43
N ALA A 191 -11.19 -8.15 -15.18
CA ALA A 191 -11.74 -8.94 -14.07
C ALA A 191 -12.16 -10.37 -14.44
N MET A 192 -11.91 -10.86 -15.66
CA MET A 192 -12.29 -12.21 -16.10
C MET A 192 -13.80 -12.54 -15.90
N VAL A 193 -14.66 -11.53 -15.83
CA VAL A 193 -16.11 -11.70 -15.77
C VAL A 193 -16.68 -11.34 -17.13
N ASP A 194 -17.38 -12.28 -17.76
CA ASP A 194 -18.18 -12.07 -18.98
C ASP A 194 -19.38 -11.12 -18.78
N GLU A 195 -19.45 -10.41 -17.64
CA GLU A 195 -20.50 -9.47 -17.31
C GLU A 195 -20.10 -8.06 -17.74
N GLU A 196 -20.72 -7.59 -18.82
CA GLU A 196 -20.64 -6.19 -19.24
C GLU A 196 -21.16 -5.27 -18.11
N ASN A 197 -20.31 -4.35 -17.65
CA ASN A 197 -20.65 -3.19 -16.82
C ASN A 197 -21.03 -3.44 -15.34
N CYS A 198 -20.27 -4.26 -14.61
CA CYS A 198 -20.41 -4.32 -13.15
C CYS A 198 -19.83 -3.06 -12.48
N VAL A 199 -20.69 -2.28 -11.83
CA VAL A 199 -20.32 -1.12 -11.01
C VAL A 199 -20.59 -1.43 -9.53
N PHE A 200 -19.55 -1.36 -8.70
CA PHE A 200 -19.62 -1.55 -7.26
C PHE A 200 -19.53 -0.20 -6.54
N PHE A 201 -20.36 -0.04 -5.50
CA PHE A 201 -20.30 1.09 -4.58
C PHE A 201 -19.85 0.59 -3.21
N LEU A 202 -18.68 1.06 -2.77
CA LEU A 202 -18.07 0.71 -1.48
C LEU A 202 -18.25 1.92 -0.53
N PRO A 203 -19.24 1.88 0.38
CA PRO A 203 -19.56 3.00 1.25
C PRO A 203 -18.62 3.06 2.45
N HIS A 204 -18.01 4.22 2.66
CA HIS A 204 -17.18 4.53 3.82
C HIS A 204 -17.89 5.57 4.68
N ARG A 205 -18.39 5.12 5.84
CA ARG A 205 -19.21 5.95 6.74
C ARG A 205 -18.35 6.57 7.83
N PRO A 206 -18.49 7.88 8.11
CA PRO A 206 -17.74 8.51 9.21
C PRO A 206 -18.12 7.92 10.56
N ARG A 207 -17.14 7.85 11.48
CA ARG A 207 -17.42 7.66 12.89
C ARG A 207 -18.14 8.91 13.42
N GLY A 208 -19.38 8.74 13.92
CA GLY A 208 -20.19 9.82 14.45
C GLY A 208 -21.24 10.37 13.47
N ARG A 209 -21.53 11.68 13.57
CA ARG A 209 -22.62 12.32 12.82
C ARG A 209 -22.15 12.76 11.43
N ILE A 210 -22.94 12.43 10.41
CA ILE A 210 -22.80 12.95 9.05
C ILE A 210 -23.31 14.39 9.03
N CYS A 211 -22.45 15.32 8.63
CA CYS A 211 -22.72 16.75 8.60
C CYS A 211 -22.64 17.36 7.19
N GLU A 212 -21.96 16.68 6.28
CA GLU A 212 -21.69 17.19 4.92
C GLU A 212 -22.26 16.23 3.86
N PRO A 213 -22.54 16.71 2.63
CA PRO A 213 -23.01 15.87 1.53
C PRO A 213 -22.03 14.72 1.22
N PRO A 214 -22.47 13.61 0.61
CA PRO A 214 -21.57 12.53 0.24
C PRO A 214 -20.51 12.97 -0.78
N PHE A 215 -19.39 12.26 -0.81
CA PHE A 215 -18.31 12.42 -1.79
C PHE A 215 -18.12 11.11 -2.55
N PHE A 216 -17.88 11.18 -3.85
CA PHE A 216 -17.76 10.00 -4.70
C PHE A 216 -16.37 9.98 -5.33
N LEU A 217 -15.67 8.86 -5.18
CA LEU A 217 -14.37 8.59 -5.77
C LEU A 217 -14.52 7.48 -6.80
N PHE A 218 -14.03 7.67 -8.01
CA PHE A 218 -13.86 6.61 -8.99
C PHE A 218 -12.50 5.96 -8.81
N MET A 219 -12.50 4.65 -8.61
CA MET A 219 -11.31 3.83 -8.46
C MET A 219 -10.98 3.22 -9.82
N LYS A 220 -9.95 3.75 -10.48
CA LYS A 220 -9.39 3.17 -11.69
C LYS A 220 -8.49 2.01 -11.30
N GLY A 221 -8.81 0.80 -11.75
CA GLY A 221 -7.89 -0.33 -11.66
C GLY A 221 -6.63 0.00 -12.47
N THR A 222 -5.47 0.01 -11.83
CA THR A 222 -4.21 0.45 -12.44
C THR A 222 -3.42 -0.68 -13.11
N GLY A 223 -4.07 -1.81 -13.44
CA GLY A 223 -3.38 -2.95 -14.07
C GLY A 223 -2.23 -3.53 -13.25
N TRP A 224 -2.29 -3.38 -11.91
CA TRP A 224 -1.30 -3.87 -10.96
C TRP A 224 0.14 -3.52 -11.37
N SER A 225 0.45 -2.22 -11.53
CA SER A 225 1.82 -1.80 -11.29
C SER A 225 2.07 -2.06 -9.80
N GLY A 226 3.00 -2.95 -9.45
CA GLY A 226 3.26 -3.44 -8.09
C GLY A 226 3.67 -2.40 -7.03
N ALA A 227 3.25 -1.15 -7.18
CA ALA A 227 3.15 -0.12 -6.16
C ALA A 227 1.82 -0.17 -5.38
N GLY A 228 0.88 -1.07 -5.72
CA GLY A 228 -0.31 -1.37 -4.91
C GLY A 228 -1.36 -0.26 -4.84
N ALA A 229 -1.43 0.63 -5.82
CA ALA A 229 -2.30 1.81 -5.76
C ALA A 229 -3.39 1.76 -6.83
N ASP A 230 -4.64 1.61 -6.41
CA ASP A 230 -5.75 2.05 -7.24
C ASP A 230 -5.75 3.58 -7.32
N HIS A 231 -5.97 4.10 -8.52
CA HIS A 231 -5.97 5.53 -8.74
C HIS A 231 -7.37 6.09 -8.50
N TYR A 232 -7.51 7.01 -7.55
CA TYR A 232 -8.79 7.63 -7.22
C TYR A 232 -8.97 8.99 -7.88
N GLU A 233 -10.08 9.15 -8.60
CA GLU A 233 -10.50 10.43 -9.17
C GLU A 233 -11.84 10.87 -8.59
N PRO A 234 -12.07 12.16 -8.34
CA PRO A 234 -13.38 12.62 -7.88
C PRO A 234 -14.42 12.45 -8.99
N LEU A 235 -15.55 11.81 -8.66
CA LEU A 235 -16.71 11.77 -9.54
C LEU A 235 -17.48 13.09 -9.44
N ILE A 236 -17.57 13.79 -10.57
CA ILE A 236 -18.30 15.05 -10.68
C ILE A 236 -19.63 14.77 -11.36
N ALA A 237 -20.71 14.88 -10.60
CA ALA A 237 -22.06 14.77 -11.15
C ALA A 237 -22.45 16.07 -11.85
N HIS A 238 -23.02 15.93 -13.06
CA HIS A 238 -23.64 17.03 -13.78
C HIS A 238 -25.16 16.86 -13.79
N PRO A 239 -25.94 17.95 -13.66
CA PRO A 239 -27.38 17.88 -13.83
C PRO A 239 -27.71 17.34 -15.22
N SER A 240 -28.44 16.22 -15.28
CA SER A 240 -28.93 15.69 -16.55
C SER A 240 -30.08 16.56 -17.06
N SER A 241 -30.09 16.84 -18.36
CA SER A 241 -31.21 17.50 -19.05
C SER A 241 -32.42 16.58 -19.19
N ALA A 242 -32.26 15.26 -18.95
CA ALA A 242 -33.34 14.30 -18.99
C ALA A 242 -34.16 14.38 -17.70
N VAL A 243 -35.38 14.89 -17.81
CA VAL A 243 -36.39 14.88 -16.73
C VAL A 243 -36.93 13.45 -16.59
N SER A 244 -36.17 12.57 -15.96
CA SER A 244 -36.72 11.31 -15.47
C SER A 244 -37.52 11.60 -14.18
N GLN A 245 -38.69 10.97 -14.01
CA GLN A 245 -39.40 10.99 -12.74
C GLN A 245 -38.68 10.17 -11.66
N GLU A 246 -37.75 9.31 -12.07
CA GLU A 246 -36.93 8.51 -11.18
C GLU A 246 -35.68 9.29 -10.77
N LYS A 247 -35.34 9.26 -9.48
CA LYS A 247 -34.11 9.84 -8.93
C LYS A 247 -32.91 8.94 -9.27
N VAL A 248 -32.57 8.87 -10.55
CA VAL A 248 -31.46 8.04 -11.07
C VAL A 248 -30.26 8.90 -11.43
N ALA A 249 -29.06 8.37 -11.14
CA ALA A 249 -27.79 8.91 -11.61
C ALA A 249 -27.33 8.09 -12.82
N TRP A 250 -26.94 8.77 -13.90
CA TRP A 250 -26.33 8.14 -15.06
C TRP A 250 -24.81 8.21 -14.90
N VAL A 251 -24.15 7.05 -14.89
CA VAL A 251 -22.70 6.93 -14.96
C VAL A 251 -22.37 6.68 -16.43
N LEU A 252 -21.69 7.64 -17.07
CA LEU A 252 -21.26 7.56 -18.47
C LEU A 252 -19.80 7.14 -18.56
#